data_AF-A0A7W0SGR1-F1
#
_entry.id   AF-A0A7W0SGR1-F1
#
_cell.length_a   1.000
_cell.length_b   1.000
_cell.length_c   1.000
_cell.angle_alpha   90.00
_cell.angle_beta   90.00
_cell.angle_gamma   90.00
#
_symmetry.space_group_name_H-M   'P 1'
#
loop_
_entity.id
_entity.type
_entity.pdbx_description
1 polymer ?
#
loop_
_entity_poly.entity_id
_entity_poly.type
_entity_poly.pdbx_seq_one_letter_code
_entity_poly.pdbx_strand_id
1 'polypeptide(L)' 'MNDEARSRSQLALPDHVGNVFDVYIKGVLQERGRDYRLEGRTLVFERELQQEGRLGFWRWTSILFGVAGTYRQNDVVDIV' A
#
# COMPACT_ATOMS: atom_id res chain seq x y z
N MET A 1 4.70 -0.19 28.47
CA MET A 1 4.96 -1.10 27.33
C MET A 1 5.27 -0.19 26.15
N ASN A 2 6.54 -0.08 25.77
CA ASN A 2 6.97 0.86 24.73
C ASN A 2 6.62 0.27 23.36
N ASP A 3 5.52 0.72 22.76
CA ASP A 3 5.28 0.55 21.33
C ASP A 3 6.19 1.53 20.60
N GLU A 4 7.40 1.08 20.25
CA GLU A 4 8.06 1.64 19.07
C GLU A 4 7.04 1.51 17.94
N ALA A 5 6.57 2.65 17.41
CA ALA A 5 5.57 2.70 16.36
C ALA A 5 6.10 1.94 15.12
N ARG A 6 5.89 0.62 15.11
CA ARG A 6 6.10 -0.20 13.93
C ARG A 6 5.18 0.38 12.90
N SER A 7 5.79 0.95 11.88
CA SER A 7 5.09 1.66 10.82
C SER A 7 4.11 0.69 10.14
N ARG A 8 2.82 0.82 10.46
CA ARG A 8 1.76 -0.12 10.12
C ARG A 8 0.80 0.54 9.14
N SER A 9 0.55 -0.11 8.01
CA SER A 9 -0.43 0.36 7.04
C SER A 9 -1.79 -0.30 7.27
N GLN A 10 -2.84 0.51 7.11
CA GLN A 10 -4.22 0.09 7.27
C GLN A 10 -5.01 0.45 6.01
N LEU A 11 -5.84 -0.49 5.55
CA LEU A 11 -6.73 -0.30 4.41
C LEU A 11 -8.14 -0.72 4.80
N ALA A 12 -9.08 0.22 4.78
CA ALA A 12 -10.49 -0.09 4.98
C ALA A 12 -11.08 -0.71 3.72
N LEU A 13 -11.78 -1.84 3.87
CA LEU A 13 -12.48 -2.52 2.80
C LEU A 13 -13.72 -1.72 2.38
N PRO A 14 -13.88 -1.40 1.09
CA PRO A 14 -15.13 -0.82 0.57
C PRO A 14 -16.32 -1.71 0.89
N ASP A 15 -17.50 -1.13 1.15
CA ASP A 15 -18.69 -1.85 1.63
C ASP A 15 -19.17 -2.99 0.71
N HIS A 16 -18.90 -2.90 -0.59
CA HIS A 16 -19.27 -3.92 -1.58
C HIS A 16 -18.36 -5.16 -1.54
N VAL A 17 -17.22 -5.11 -0.85
CA VAL A 17 -16.34 -6.28 -0.68
C VAL A 17 -16.96 -7.22 0.35
N GLY A 18 -17.23 -8.44 -0.08
CA GLY A 18 -17.76 -9.52 0.75
C GLY A 18 -16.75 -10.04 1.77
N ASN A 19 -17.07 -11.18 2.39
CA ASN A 19 -16.22 -11.78 3.43
C ASN A 19 -15.16 -12.75 2.87
N VAL A 20 -15.19 -13.00 1.55
CA VAL A 20 -14.24 -13.83 0.83
C VAL A 20 -13.66 -12.97 -0.28
N PHE A 21 -12.35 -12.79 -0.25
CA PHE A 21 -11.59 -11.98 -1.20
C PHE A 21 -10.12 -12.38 -1.13
N ASP A 22 -9.41 -12.17 -2.23
CA ASP A 22 -7.95 -12.28 -2.27
C ASP A 22 -7.32 -10.88 -2.23
N VAL A 23 -6.15 -10.77 -1.59
CA VAL A 23 -5.41 -9.51 -1.47
C VAL A 23 -4.11 -9.65 -2.24
N TYR A 24 -3.85 -8.73 -3.16
CA TYR A 24 -2.59 -8.69 -3.90
C TYR A 24 -1.87 -7.36 -3.67
N ILE A 25 -0.55 -7.41 -3.53
CA ILE A 25 0.30 -6.22 -3.56
C ILE A 25 1.25 -6.34 -4.73
N LYS A 26 1.16 -5.41 -5.70
CA LYS A 26 1.95 -5.48 -6.95
C LYS A 26 1.84 -6.85 -7.65
N GLY A 27 0.63 -7.43 -7.65
CA GLY A 27 0.38 -8.76 -8.24
C GLY A 27 0.85 -9.96 -7.42
N VAL A 28 1.43 -9.75 -6.23
CA VAL A 28 1.83 -10.84 -5.32
C VAL A 28 0.72 -11.12 -4.32
N LEU A 29 0.22 -12.37 -4.28
CA LEU A 29 -0.80 -12.81 -3.33
C LEU A 29 -0.31 -12.61 -1.89
N GLN A 30 -1.16 -12.03 -1.06
CA GLN A 30 -0.94 -11.81 0.37
C GLN A 30 -1.84 -12.76 1.18
N GLU A 31 -1.24 -13.47 2.13
CA GLU A 31 -1.93 -14.45 2.97
C GLU A 31 -2.39 -13.84 4.30
N ARG A 32 -3.66 -14.05 4.65
CA ARG A 32 -4.20 -13.64 5.95
C ARG A 32 -3.51 -14.38 7.09
N GLY A 33 -3.16 -13.65 8.15
CA GLY A 33 -2.43 -14.16 9.31
C GLY A 33 -0.91 -14.17 9.14
N ARG A 34 -0.41 -14.20 7.89
CA ARG A 34 1.02 -14.08 7.58
C ARG A 34 1.38 -12.65 7.17
N ASP A 35 0.74 -12.15 6.12
CA ASP A 35 1.10 -10.89 5.46
C ASP A 35 0.21 -9.72 5.94
N TYR A 36 -1.01 -10.02 6.38
CA TYR A 36 -1.93 -9.04 6.97
C TYR A 36 -2.90 -9.69 7.97
N ARG A 37 -3.53 -8.87 8.82
CA ARG A 37 -4.70 -9.26 9.64
C ARG A 37 -5.94 -8.51 9.19
N LEU A 38 -7.10 -9.12 9.37
CA LEU A 38 -8.39 -8.46 9.18
C LEU A 38 -8.98 -8.13 10.55
N GLU A 39 -9.11 -6.84 10.84
CA GLU A 39 -9.71 -6.30 12.05
C GLU A 39 -11.04 -5.61 11.66
N GLY A 40 -12.17 -6.30 11.86
CA GLY A 40 -13.46 -5.85 11.36
C GLY A 40 -13.50 -5.82 9.83
N ARG A 41 -13.53 -4.61 9.24
CA ARG A 41 -13.43 -4.36 7.80
C ARG A 41 -12.11 -3.71 7.39
N THR A 42 -11.08 -3.79 8.24
CA THR A 42 -9.78 -3.16 7.98
C THR A 42 -8.69 -4.20 7.82
N LEU A 43 -7.97 -4.15 6.70
CA LEU A 43 -6.74 -4.90 6.49
C LEU A 43 -5.60 -4.17 7.19
N VAL A 44 -4.86 -4.88 8.03
CA VAL A 44 -3.76 -4.36 8.84
C VAL A 44 -2.48 -5.08 8.45
N PHE A 45 -1.53 -4.33 7.88
CA PHE A 45 -0.24 -4.84 7.44
C PHE A 45 0.84 -4.44 8.45
N GLU A 46 1.66 -5.38 8.90
CA GLU A 46 2.76 -5.11 9.83
C GLU A 46 3.94 -4.34 9.21
N ARG A 47 3.84 -4.00 7.92
CA ARG A 47 4.79 -3.17 7.19
C ARG A 47 4.11 -1.90 6.68
N GLU A 48 4.91 -0.88 6.41
CA GLU A 48 4.49 0.26 5.61
C GLU A 48 4.30 -0.16 4.16
N LEU A 49 3.10 0.14 3.63
CA LEU A 49 2.81 0.17 2.21
C LEU A 49 3.21 1.55 1.70
N GLN A 50 4.13 1.59 0.73
CA GLN A 50 4.59 2.84 0.17
C GLN A 50 3.54 3.38 -0.80
N GLN A 51 2.75 4.35 -0.33
CA GLN A 51 1.87 5.17 -1.16
C GLN A 51 2.65 6.43 -1.53
N GLU A 52 3.17 6.55 -2.74
CA GLU A 52 3.87 7.78 -3.11
C GLU A 52 2.85 8.92 -3.19
N GLY A 53 3.04 9.95 -2.36
CA GLY A 53 2.28 11.19 -2.44
C GLY A 53 2.47 11.85 -3.82
N ARG A 54 1.58 12.77 -4.17
CA ARG A 54 1.63 13.53 -5.43
C ARG A 54 3.07 13.99 -5.73
N LEU A 55 3.58 13.61 -6.91
CA LEU A 55 4.87 14.07 -7.41
C LEU A 55 4.93 15.60 -7.32
N GLY A 56 5.87 16.13 -6.53
CA GLY A 56 6.07 17.57 -6.40
C GLY A 56 6.39 18.21 -7.76
N PHE A 57 5.90 19.44 -7.97
CA PHE A 57 6.05 20.20 -9.24
C PHE A 57 7.46 20.15 -9.82
N TRP A 58 8.49 20.34 -8.97
CA TRP A 58 9.90 20.31 -9.37
C TRP A 58 10.38 18.95 -9.91
N ARG A 59 9.78 17.85 -9.46
CA ARG A 59 10.07 16.49 -9.95
C ARG A 59 9.34 16.21 -11.26
N TRP A 60 8.15 16.78 -11.45
CA TRP A 60 7.48 16.80 -12.75
C TRP A 60 8.31 17.57 -13.80
N THR A 61 8.86 18.73 -13.44
CA THR A 61 9.72 19.49 -14.36
C THR A 61 11.00 18.75 -14.71
N SER A 62 11.64 18.04 -13.77
CA SER A 62 12.87 17.30 -14.08
C SER A 62 12.63 16.08 -14.98
N ILE A 63 11.48 15.41 -14.87
CA ILE A 63 11.05 14.36 -15.81
C ILE A 63 10.79 14.97 -17.20
N LEU A 64 10.06 16.08 -17.26
CA LEU A 64 9.73 16.76 -18.52
C LEU A 64 10.98 17.21 -19.30
N PHE A 65 12.01 17.69 -18.59
CA PHE A 65 13.28 18.10 -19.20
C PHE A 65 14.30 16.95 -19.35
N GLY A 66 13.93 15.70 -19.05
CA GLY A 66 14.79 14.52 -19.23
C GLY A 66 15.97 14.41 -18.24
N VAL A 67 15.95 15.18 -17.16
CA VAL A 67 17.08 15.31 -16.20
C VAL A 67 17.06 14.22 -15.13
N ALA A 68 15.92 13.58 -14.86
CA ALA A 68 15.81 12.56 -13.81
C ALA A 68 14.92 11.38 -14.22
N GLY A 69 15.52 10.22 -14.45
CA GLY A 69 14.82 8.95 -14.68
C GLY A 69 15.04 7.97 -13.53
N THR A 70 14.23 8.05 -12.48
CA THR A 70 14.09 6.92 -11.53
C THR A 70 12.61 6.65 -11.30
N TYR A 71 12.16 5.48 -11.74
CA TYR A 71 10.85 4.97 -11.39
C TYR A 71 10.91 4.57 -9.92
N ARG A 72 10.08 5.19 -9.06
CA ARG A 72 9.95 4.80 -7.65
C ARG A 72 8.65 4.04 -7.44
N GLN A 73 8.70 3.13 -6.48
CA GLN A 73 7.70 2.10 -6.24
C GLN A 73 6.40 2.71 -5.72
N ASN A 74 5.28 2.32 -6.34
CA ASN A 74 3.94 2.47 -5.78
C ASN A 74 3.41 1.08 -5.40
N ASP A 75 3.08 0.86 -4.13
CA ASP A 75 2.37 -0.34 -3.69
C ASP A 75 0.86 -0.14 -3.92
N VAL A 76 0.34 -0.77 -4.98
CA VAL A 76 -1.11 -0.88 -5.22
C VAL A 76 -1.61 -2.16 -4.56
N VAL A 77 -2.71 -2.04 -3.80
CA VAL A 77 -3.41 -3.18 -3.20
C VAL A 77 -4.64 -3.47 -4.05
N ASP A 78 -4.70 -4.67 -4.61
CA ASP A 78 -5.84 -5.15 -5.38
C ASP A 78 -6.64 -6.16 -4.54
N ILE A 79 -7.96 -6.08 -4.66
CA ILE A 79 -8.92 -6.95 -3.96
C ILE A 79 -9.85 -7.56 -5.00
N VAL A 80 -9.91 -8.89 -5.05
CA VAL A 80 -10.66 -9.67 -6.05
C VAL A 80 -11.61 -10.65 -5.37
#